data_AF-A0A959DW06-F1
#
_entry.id   AF-A0A959DW06-F1
#
_cell.length_a   1.000
_cell.length_b   1.000
_cell.length_c   1.000
_cell.angle_alpha   90.00
_cell.angle_beta   90.00
_cell.angle_gamma   90.00
#
_symmetry.space_group_name_H-M   'P 1'
#
loop_
_entity.id
_entity.type
_entity.pdbx_description
1 polymer ?
#
loop_
_entity_poly.entity_id
_entity_poly.type
_entity_poly.pdbx_seq_one_letter_code
_entity_poly.pdbx_strand_id
1 'polypeptide(L)'
;MEKLKFFLGGGDPYGSIRINFYELIGKKTYIISELSSSTGIGEYIDDAPLGGSEYYTNDTITGVLNILRLDDHIISGTFEIRLQDPITGKIIHLTDGRFDIKQ
;
A
#
# COMPACT_ATOMS: atom_id res chain seq x y z
N MET A 1 -14.07 -7.00 -11.67
CA MET A 1 -12.95 -6.24 -11.07
C MET A 1 -12.10 -7.26 -10.34
N GLU A 2 -10.83 -7.36 -10.69
CA GLU A 2 -9.89 -8.27 -10.05
C GLU A 2 -9.20 -7.55 -8.89
N LYS A 3 -8.97 -8.25 -7.77
CA LYS A 3 -8.23 -7.70 -6.62
C LYS A 3 -6.77 -8.09 -6.75
N LEU A 4 -5.92 -7.09 -6.95
CA LEU A 4 -4.48 -7.26 -6.98
C LEU A 4 -3.90 -6.95 -5.59
N LYS A 5 -2.89 -7.71 -5.19
CA LYS A 5 -2.20 -7.56 -3.90
C LYS A 5 -0.70 -7.67 -4.12
N PHE A 6 0.05 -6.77 -3.52
CA PHE A 6 1.48 -6.95 -3.34
C PHE A 6 1.92 -6.75 -1.89
N PHE A 7 3.01 -7.40 -1.56
CA PHE A 7 3.64 -7.39 -0.24
C PHE A 7 5.12 -7.11 -0.42
N LEU A 8 5.61 -6.06 0.24
CA LEU A 8 7.04 -5.73 0.28
C LEU A 8 7.46 -5.80 1.75
N GLY A 9 8.64 -6.37 2.00
CA GLY A 9 9.25 -6.41 3.32
C GLY A 9 10.68 -5.86 3.25
N GLY A 10 11.08 -5.15 4.28
CA GLY A 10 12.44 -4.60 4.43
C GLY A 10 12.94 -4.83 5.85
N GLY A 11 14.25 -5.06 5.98
CA GLY A 11 14.92 -5.42 7.23
C GLY A 11 14.86 -4.38 8.36
N ASP A 12 15.57 -4.68 9.44
CA ASP A 12 15.52 -4.08 10.78
C ASP A 12 15.35 -2.53 10.83
N PRO A 13 14.31 -1.99 11.50
CA PRO A 13 13.22 -2.75 12.14
C PRO A 13 12.35 -3.47 11.11
N TYR A 14 12.02 -4.73 11.39
CA TYR A 14 11.24 -5.62 10.53
C TYR A 14 9.92 -4.95 10.13
N GLY A 15 9.88 -4.39 8.93
CA GLY A 15 8.72 -3.66 8.43
C GLY A 15 8.16 -4.35 7.21
N SER A 16 6.83 -4.43 7.12
CA SER A 16 6.18 -4.88 5.89
C SER A 16 5.07 -3.95 5.47
N ILE A 17 4.97 -3.74 4.16
CA ILE A 17 3.91 -2.99 3.53
C ILE A 17 3.09 -3.92 2.67
N ARG A 18 1.77 -3.84 2.83
CA ARG A 18 0.80 -4.49 1.98
C ARG A 18 -0.05 -3.43 1.30
N ILE A 19 -0.16 -3.51 -0.02
CA ILE A 19 -1.09 -2.71 -0.80
C ILE A 19 -2.00 -3.66 -1.56
N ASN A 20 -3.30 -3.48 -1.40
CA ASN A 20 -4.32 -4.18 -2.18
C ASN A 20 -5.08 -3.13 -2.99
N PHE A 21 -5.41 -3.40 -4.24
CA PHE A 21 -6.23 -2.51 -5.06
C PHE A 21 -7.07 -3.30 -6.06
N TYR A 22 -8.15 -2.69 -6.56
CA TYR A 22 -9.00 -3.30 -7.57
C TYR A 22 -8.58 -2.80 -8.95
N GLU A 23 -8.29 -3.72 -9.87
CA GLU A 23 -7.96 -3.34 -11.24
C GLU A 23 -9.20 -2.72 -11.92
N LEU A 24 -8.98 -1.55 -12.53
CA LEU A 24 -9.97 -0.85 -13.32
C LEU A 24 -9.41 -0.65 -14.74
N ILE A 25 -10.16 -1.10 -15.75
CA ILE A 25 -9.75 -1.03 -17.16
C ILE A 25 -9.42 0.42 -17.54
N GLY A 26 -8.22 0.62 -18.09
CA GLY A 26 -7.74 1.93 -18.54
C GLY A 26 -7.23 2.85 -17.42
N LYS A 27 -7.26 2.43 -16.15
CA LYS A 27 -6.72 3.20 -15.02
C LYS A 27 -5.29 2.77 -14.67
N LYS A 28 -4.42 3.76 -14.53
CA LYS A 28 -3.05 3.59 -14.05
C LYS A 28 -2.77 4.24 -12.69
N THR A 29 -3.64 5.15 -12.25
CA THR A 29 -3.50 5.85 -10.96
C THR A 29 -4.69 5.50 -10.08
N TYR A 30 -4.39 5.09 -8.85
CA TYR A 30 -5.35 4.68 -7.84
C TYR A 30 -5.13 5.52 -6.58
N ILE A 31 -6.23 5.97 -6.00
CA ILE A 31 -6.21 6.45 -4.61
C ILE A 31 -6.20 5.21 -3.71
N ILE A 32 -5.55 5.28 -2.57
CA ILE A 32 -5.54 4.18 -1.60
C ILE A 32 -6.27 4.70 -0.35
N SER A 33 -7.46 4.15 -0.10
CA SER A 33 -8.34 4.39 1.04
C SER A 33 -9.09 3.09 1.40
N GLU A 34 -9.10 2.74 2.69
CA GLU A 34 -9.78 1.54 3.19
C GLU A 34 -11.27 1.45 2.84
N LEU A 35 -12.01 2.57 2.84
CA LEU A 35 -13.48 2.54 2.70
C LEU A 35 -13.95 2.69 1.25
N SER A 36 -13.03 2.77 0.30
CA SER A 36 -13.38 2.97 -1.09
C SER A 36 -13.73 1.66 -1.81
N SER A 37 -14.96 1.56 -2.31
CA SER A 37 -15.43 0.39 -3.07
C SER A 37 -14.73 0.19 -4.43
N SER A 38 -13.99 1.20 -4.89
CA SER A 38 -13.27 1.18 -6.16
C SER A 38 -11.76 1.36 -6.00
N THR A 39 -11.31 1.63 -4.78
CA THR A 39 -9.93 1.97 -4.52
C THR A 39 -9.37 1.15 -3.35
N GLY A 40 -8.05 1.00 -3.32
CA GLY A 40 -7.39 -0.04 -2.54
C GLY A 40 -7.15 0.31 -1.08
N ILE A 41 -6.59 -0.61 -0.29
CA ILE A 41 -6.09 -0.35 1.07
C ILE A 41 -4.57 -0.49 1.13
N GLY A 42 -3.91 0.41 1.86
CA GLY A 42 -2.52 0.32 2.27
C GLY A 42 -2.42 0.02 3.75
N GLU A 43 -1.55 -0.91 4.10
CA GLU A 43 -1.27 -1.38 5.45
C GLU A 43 0.25 -1.43 5.64
N TYR A 44 0.75 -0.90 6.76
CA TYR A 44 2.13 -1.06 7.18
C TYR A 44 2.16 -1.68 8.57
N ILE A 45 2.96 -2.73 8.71
CA ILE A 45 3.21 -3.42 9.96
C ILE A 45 4.67 -3.18 10.29
N ASP A 46 4.93 -2.43 11.35
CA ASP A 46 6.20 -2.50 12.05
C ASP A 46 6.12 -3.71 12.97
N ASP A 47 7.06 -4.64 12.84
CA ASP A 47 7.16 -5.89 13.61
C ASP A 47 8.35 -5.77 14.58
N ALA A 48 8.45 -4.62 15.27
CA ALA A 48 9.47 -4.41 16.28
C ALA A 48 9.27 -5.39 17.47
N PRO A 49 10.35 -5.94 18.07
CA PRO A 49 10.29 -7.00 19.09
C PRO A 49 9.48 -6.69 20.37
N LEU A 50 9.05 -5.45 20.58
CA LEU A 50 8.37 -4.97 21.79
C LEU A 50 6.91 -4.54 21.56
N GLY A 51 6.28 -5.03 20.49
CA GLY A 51 4.89 -4.73 20.18
C GLY A 51 4.80 -3.68 19.08
N GLY A 52 5.26 -4.06 17.90
CA GLY A 52 5.24 -3.22 16.73
C GLY A 52 3.83 -2.73 16.34
N SER A 53 3.78 -1.61 15.63
CA SER A 53 2.55 -0.91 15.30
C SER A 53 2.01 -1.28 13.91
N GLU A 54 0.69 -1.40 13.82
CA GLU A 54 -0.02 -1.47 12.55
C GLU A 54 -0.57 -0.09 12.16
N TYR A 55 -0.43 0.27 10.90
CA TYR A 55 -0.87 1.55 10.35
C TYR A 55 -1.66 1.32 9.07
N TYR A 56 -2.72 2.11 8.88
CA TYR A 56 -3.69 1.92 7.81
C TYR A 56 -4.03 3.23 7.07
N THR A 57 -4.34 3.12 5.78
CA THR A 57 -5.01 4.20 5.04
C THR A 57 -6.49 4.27 5.42
N ASN A 58 -7.11 5.45 5.41
CA ASN A 58 -8.55 5.64 5.59
C ASN A 58 -9.07 6.75 4.64
N ASP A 59 -10.35 7.12 4.75
CA ASP A 59 -10.97 8.11 3.87
C ASP A 59 -10.37 9.52 3.92
N THR A 60 -9.68 9.85 5.01
CA THR A 60 -9.01 11.15 5.18
C THR A 60 -7.49 11.04 5.05
N ILE A 61 -6.92 9.88 5.39
CA ILE A 61 -5.49 9.58 5.34
C ILE A 61 -5.26 8.60 4.21
N THR A 62 -5.05 9.14 3.00
CA THR A 62 -4.99 8.37 1.77
C THR A 62 -3.56 8.24 1.22
N GLY A 63 -3.45 7.49 0.12
CA GLY A 63 -2.24 7.43 -0.70
C GLY A 63 -2.54 7.39 -2.19
N VAL A 64 -1.48 7.37 -2.99
CA VAL A 64 -1.52 7.23 -4.44
C VAL A 64 -0.64 6.06 -4.86
N LEU A 65 -1.21 5.19 -5.70
CA LEU A 65 -0.52 4.10 -6.37
C LEU A 65 -0.53 4.35 -7.87
N ASN A 66 0.64 4.33 -8.49
CA ASN A 66 0.82 4.47 -9.93
C ASN A 66 1.35 3.16 -10.52
N ILE A 67 0.54 2.53 -11.37
CA ILE A 67 0.90 1.33 -12.11
C ILE A 67 1.63 1.73 -13.39
N LEU A 68 2.89 1.33 -13.48
CA LEU A 68 3.73 1.53 -14.66
C LEU A 68 3.58 0.37 -15.64
N ARG A 69 3.47 -0.86 -15.12
CA ARG A 69 3.31 -2.09 -15.91
C ARG A 69 2.33 -3.05 -15.22
N LEU A 70 1.44 -3.65 -16.00
CA LEU A 70 0.48 -4.68 -15.58
C LEU A 70 0.17 -5.57 -16.79
N ASP A 71 1.09 -6.47 -17.10
CA ASP A 71 1.04 -7.42 -18.21
C ASP A 71 2.02 -8.55 -17.97
N ASP A 72 1.89 -9.67 -18.69
CA ASP A 72 2.87 -10.76 -18.69
C ASP A 72 3.31 -11.24 -17.30
N HIS A 73 2.37 -11.29 -16.34
CA HIS A 73 2.61 -11.64 -14.93
C HIS A 73 3.58 -10.70 -14.19
N ILE A 74 3.77 -9.49 -14.71
CA ILE A 74 4.60 -8.43 -14.12
C ILE A 74 3.68 -7.31 -13.64
N ILE A 75 3.90 -6.90 -12.40
CA ILE A 75 3.28 -5.71 -11.82
C ILE A 75 4.40 -4.82 -11.29
N SER A 76 4.52 -3.62 -11.85
CA SER A 76 5.50 -2.64 -11.38
C SER A 76 4.90 -1.24 -11.32
N GLY A 77 5.45 -0.43 -10.42
CA GLY A 77 4.88 0.87 -10.14
C GLY A 77 5.58 1.65 -9.06
N THR A 78 4.95 2.77 -8.71
CA THR A 78 5.36 3.63 -7.60
C THR A 78 4.21 3.87 -6.65
N PHE A 79 4.53 4.22 -5.41
CA PHE A 79 3.52 4.61 -4.42
C PHE A 79 4.01 5.73 -3.52
N GLU A 80 3.06 6.57 -3.11
CA GLU A 80 3.20 7.53 -2.01
C GLU A 80 1.98 7.35 -1.11
N ILE A 81 2.17 6.87 0.12
CA ILE A 81 1.05 6.58 1.01
C ILE A 81 1.24 7.20 2.39
N ARG A 82 0.14 7.68 2.97
CA ARG A 82 0.06 8.08 4.37
C ARG A 82 -0.75 7.04 5.11
N LEU A 83 -0.29 6.68 6.30
CA LEU A 83 -0.92 5.63 7.10
C LEU A 83 -1.04 6.13 8.54
N GLN A 84 -2.13 5.77 9.21
CA GLN A 84 -2.42 6.19 10.56
C GLN A 84 -2.46 4.99 11.50
N ASP A 85 -1.80 5.13 12.66
CA ASP A 85 -1.94 4.22 13.80
C ASP A 85 -3.35 4.41 14.39
N PRO A 86 -4.17 3.34 14.48
CA PRO A 86 -5.55 3.45 14.95
C PRO A 86 -5.68 3.74 16.44
N ILE A 87 -4.63 3.48 17.24
CA ILE A 87 -4.60 3.67 18.69
C ILE A 87 -4.09 5.08 19.02
N THR A 88 -2.96 5.47 18.45
CA THR A 88 -2.28 6.72 18.81
C THR A 88 -2.63 7.89 17.90
N GLY A 89 -3.20 7.62 16.73
CA GLY A 89 -3.47 8.63 15.70
C GLY A 89 -2.21 9.13 14.98
N LYS A 90 -1.02 8.58 15.30
CA LYS A 90 0.25 8.91 14.65
C LYS A 90 0.17 8.62 13.16
N ILE A 91 0.61 9.57 12.35
CA ILE A 91 0.67 9.43 10.88
C ILE A 91 2.11 9.17 10.47
N ILE A 92 2.31 8.17 9.61
CA ILE A 92 3.57 7.92 8.92
C ILE A 92 3.40 8.14 7.42
N HIS A 93 4.52 8.47 6.77
CA HIS A 93 4.58 8.80 5.35
C HIS A 93 5.58 7.87 4.69
N LEU A 94 5.11 7.11 3.69
CA LEU A 94 5.96 6.27 2.85
C LEU A 94 6.00 6.90 1.47
N THR A 95 7.10 7.59 1.17
CA THR A 95 7.33 8.34 -0.07
C THR A 95 8.35 7.64 -0.95
N ASP A 96 8.33 7.96 -2.25
CA ASP A 96 9.27 7.42 -3.25
C ASP A 96 9.28 5.89 -3.34
N GLY A 97 8.18 5.25 -2.94
CA GLY A 97 8.01 3.80 -2.95
C GLY A 97 8.04 3.26 -4.36
N ARG A 98 8.74 2.14 -4.56
CA ARG A 98 8.85 1.45 -5.86
C ARG A 98 8.69 -0.04 -5.66
N PHE A 99 8.04 -0.67 -6.63
CA PHE A 99 7.93 -2.12 -6.65
C PHE A 99 8.03 -2.63 -8.08
N ASP A 100 8.60 -3.81 -8.22
CA ASP A 100 8.68 -4.57 -9.45
C ASP A 100 8.58 -6.03 -9.06
N ILE A 101 7.43 -6.63 -9.37
CA ILE A 101 7.07 -7.97 -8.94
C ILE A 101 6.76 -8.79 -10.18
N LYS A 102 7.44 -9.91 -10.30
CA LYS A 102 7.18 -10.93 -11.30
C LYS A 102 6.59 -12.15 -10.59
N GLN A 103 5.38 -12.53 -10.98
CA GLN A 103 4.73 -13.76 -10.53
C GLN A 103 5.19 -14.96 -11.35
#